data_AF-A0A970C5L3-F1
#
_entry.id   AF-A0A970C5L3-F1
#
_cell.length_a   1.000
_cell.length_b   1.000
_cell.length_c   1.000
_cell.angle_alpha   90.00
_cell.angle_beta   90.00
_cell.angle_gamma   90.00
#
_symmetry.space_group_name_H-M   'P 1'
#
loop_
_entity.id
_entity.type
_entity.pdbx_description
1 polymer ?
#
loop_
_entity_poly.entity_id
_entity_poly.type
_entity_poly.pdbx_seq_one_letter_code
_entity_poly.pdbx_strand_id
1 'polypeptide(L)'
;MGACDDPHGDKDADGQSNLSEYFACTDPRSPASCVRLAATRTTNTDVRLRWPANPAQRYRVFTSTDLCNWYLLGTPVVGDGAEASVTVLATVAGEKRFYRIQALPK
;
A
#
# COMPACT_ATOMS: atom_id res chain seq x y z
N MET A 1 27.69 20.55 6.19
CA MET A 1 27.29 19.37 6.99
C MET A 1 25.78 19.43 7.18
N GLY A 2 25.06 18.36 6.84
CA GLY A 2 23.67 18.13 7.27
C GLY A 2 22.58 18.40 6.24
N ALA A 3 22.29 17.41 5.40
CA ALA A 3 20.94 17.12 4.88
C ALA A 3 20.95 15.71 4.24
N CYS A 4 21.54 14.74 4.91
CA CYS A 4 21.42 13.33 4.53
C CYS A 4 20.11 12.81 5.13
N ASP A 5 19.12 12.67 4.26
CA ASP A 5 18.04 11.70 4.40
C ASP A 5 17.15 11.91 5.63
N ASP A 6 16.30 12.95 5.56
CA ASP A 6 15.16 13.02 6.47
C ASP A 6 14.18 11.88 6.12
N PRO A 7 13.93 10.94 7.05
CA PRO A 7 13.09 9.77 6.78
C PRO A 7 11.61 10.11 6.63
N HIS A 8 11.16 11.29 7.08
CA HIS A 8 9.80 11.79 6.90
C HIS A 8 9.67 12.70 5.67
N GLY A 9 10.79 13.08 5.05
CA GLY A 9 10.82 13.87 3.83
C GLY A 9 10.25 13.11 2.64
N ASP A 10 9.70 13.85 1.70
CA ASP A 10 9.16 13.39 0.42
C ASP A 10 10.02 14.06 -0.66
N LYS A 11 11.12 13.39 -1.04
CA LYS A 11 12.21 14.05 -1.79
C LYS A 11 11.83 14.31 -3.26
N ASP A 12 10.94 13.50 -3.82
CA ASP A 12 10.47 13.61 -5.19
C ASP A 12 9.01 14.12 -5.31
N ALA A 13 8.40 14.48 -4.17
CA ALA A 13 7.09 15.09 -4.05
C ALA A 13 5.96 14.19 -4.62
N ASP A 14 6.09 12.88 -4.45
CA ASP A 14 5.14 11.88 -4.93
C ASP A 14 4.03 11.55 -3.91
N GLY A 15 4.13 12.08 -2.70
CA GLY A 15 3.20 11.85 -1.59
C GLY A 15 3.57 10.67 -0.69
N GLN A 16 4.73 10.04 -0.88
CA GLN A 16 5.32 9.06 0.01
C GLN A 16 6.57 9.60 0.72
N SER A 17 6.75 9.23 1.98
CA SER A 17 8.00 9.56 2.67
C SER A 17 9.14 8.62 2.23
N ASN A 18 10.38 9.11 2.21
CA ASN A 18 11.59 8.34 1.90
C ASN A 18 11.68 7.01 2.69
N LEU A 19 11.13 6.97 3.91
CA LEU A 19 11.06 5.77 4.75
C LEU A 19 10.00 4.77 4.29
N SER A 20 8.85 5.24 3.78
CA SER A 20 7.88 4.39 3.08
C SER A 20 8.49 3.76 1.84
N GLU A 21 9.32 4.52 1.12
CA GLU A 21 10.01 4.05 -0.08
C GLU A 21 11.13 3.05 0.25
N TYR A 22 11.90 3.30 1.31
CA TYR A 22 12.88 2.34 1.82
C TYR A 22 12.24 1.00 2.20
N PHE A 23 11.09 1.02 2.87
CA PHE A 23 10.36 -0.22 3.21
C PHE A 23 9.68 -0.88 2.01
N ALA A 24 9.21 -0.09 1.05
CA ALA A 24 8.66 -0.61 -0.21
C ALA A 24 9.76 -1.10 -1.16
N CYS A 25 11.03 -0.82 -0.85
CA CYS A 25 12.18 -1.06 -1.72
C CYS A 25 12.03 -0.34 -3.07
N THR A 26 11.36 0.82 -3.06
CA THR A 26 11.25 1.72 -4.19
C THR A 26 12.37 2.76 -4.16
N ASP A 27 12.66 3.40 -5.30
CA ASP A 27 13.76 4.37 -5.40
C ASP A 27 13.29 5.77 -4.96
N PRO A 28 13.77 6.30 -3.82
CA PRO A 28 13.37 7.59 -3.23
C PRO A 28 13.86 8.83 -3.99
N ARG A 29 14.27 8.64 -5.24
CA ARG A 29 14.67 9.68 -6.18
C ARG A 29 13.89 9.58 -7.48
N SER A 30 12.91 8.69 -7.56
CA SER A 30 12.16 8.39 -8.76
C SER A 30 10.66 8.37 -8.47
N PRO A 31 9.91 9.41 -8.87
CA PRO A 31 8.47 9.50 -8.62
C PRO A 31 7.65 8.45 -9.40
N ALA A 32 8.31 7.68 -10.27
CA ALA A 32 7.75 6.52 -10.95
C ALA A 32 7.84 5.23 -10.12
N SER A 33 8.66 5.19 -9.08
CA SER A 33 8.77 4.07 -8.14
C SER A 33 7.89 4.33 -6.93
N CYS A 34 6.60 4.56 -7.14
CA CYS A 34 5.66 4.83 -6.06
C CYS A 34 4.68 3.66 -5.87
N VAL A 35 4.46 3.27 -4.61
CA VAL A 35 3.46 2.24 -4.28
C VAL A 35 2.09 2.89 -4.32
N ARG A 36 1.41 2.74 -5.45
CA ARG A 36 0.06 3.28 -5.63
C ARG A 36 -0.99 2.19 -5.53
N LEU A 37 -1.75 2.21 -4.44
CA LEU A 37 -2.86 1.30 -4.22
C LEU A 37 -4.04 1.62 -5.14
N ALA A 38 -4.38 0.70 -6.02
CA ALA A 38 -5.61 0.76 -6.80
C ALA A 38 -6.65 -0.21 -6.22
N ALA A 39 -7.84 0.32 -5.93
CA ALA A 39 -9.00 -0.47 -5.52
C ALA A 39 -10.02 -0.53 -6.67
N THR A 40 -10.45 -1.73 -7.04
CA THR A 40 -11.46 -1.95 -8.08
C THR A 40 -12.54 -2.87 -7.54
N ARG A 41 -13.79 -2.41 -7.58
CA ARG A 41 -14.94 -3.21 -7.19
C ARG A 41 -15.21 -4.27 -8.26
N THR A 42 -15.15 -5.55 -7.88
CA THR A 42 -15.30 -6.69 -8.81
C THR A 42 -16.71 -7.26 -8.81
N THR A 43 -17.45 -7.13 -7.71
CA THR A 43 -18.87 -7.49 -7.59
C THR A 43 -19.62 -6.41 -6.80
N ASN A 44 -20.87 -6.65 -6.41
CA ASN A 44 -21.59 -5.69 -5.54
C ASN A 44 -21.00 -5.58 -4.13
N THR A 45 -20.17 -6.54 -3.73
CA THR A 45 -19.56 -6.61 -2.42
C THR A 45 -18.03 -6.64 -2.49
N ASP A 46 -17.46 -7.29 -3.49
CA ASP A 46 -16.03 -7.60 -3.46
C ASP A 46 -15.19 -6.49 -4.07
N VAL A 47 -14.01 -6.29 -3.49
CA VAL A 47 -13.04 -5.30 -3.94
C VAL A 47 -11.70 -5.98 -4.17
N ARG A 48 -11.14 -5.83 -5.37
CA ARG A 48 -9.77 -6.21 -5.68
C ARG A 48 -8.84 -5.02 -5.45
N LEU A 49 -7.86 -5.22 -4.59
CA LEU A 49 -6.76 -4.30 -4.34
C LEU A 49 -5.55 -4.77 -5.14
N ARG A 50 -4.86 -3.85 -5.81
CA ARG A 50 -3.60 -4.10 -6.53
C ARG A 50 -2.64 -2.93 -6.40
N TRP A 51 -1.35 -3.22 -6.33
CA TRP A 51 -0.28 -2.22 -6.32
C TRP A 51 1.02 -2.81 -6.88
N PRO A 52 1.91 -1.98 -7.46
CA PRO A 52 3.24 -2.43 -7.87
C PRO A 52 4.01 -2.98 -6.66
N ALA A 53 4.68 -4.11 -6.83
CA ALA A 53 5.44 -4.72 -5.74
C ALA A 53 6.64 -5.52 -6.24
N ASN A 54 7.79 -5.27 -5.60
CA ASN A 54 9.00 -6.06 -5.78
C ASN A 54 8.80 -7.52 -5.35
N PRO A 55 9.56 -8.46 -5.92
CA PRO A 55 9.41 -9.87 -5.58
C PRO A 55 9.79 -10.10 -4.11
N ALA A 56 9.01 -10.94 -3.44
CA ALA A 56 9.14 -11.28 -2.02
C ALA A 56 8.93 -10.10 -1.04
N GLN A 57 8.63 -8.88 -1.52
CA GLN A 57 8.26 -7.77 -0.65
C GLN A 57 6.90 -8.04 -0.02
N ARG A 58 6.77 -7.81 1.29
CA ARG A 58 5.55 -8.11 2.05
C ARG A 58 4.81 -6.83 2.40
N TYR A 59 3.48 -6.90 2.34
CA TYR A 59 2.61 -5.77 2.63
C TYR A 59 1.48 -6.21 3.56
N ARG A 60 1.21 -5.42 4.60
CA ARG A 60 -0.04 -5.51 5.38
C ARG A 60 -1.10 -4.66 4.72
N VAL A 61 -2.32 -5.18 4.68
CA VAL A 61 -3.50 -4.46 4.19
C VAL A 61 -4.35 -4.10 5.39
N PHE A 62 -4.83 -2.87 5.45
CA PHE A 62 -5.76 -2.42 6.47
C PHE A 62 -7.04 -1.92 5.83
N THR A 63 -8.15 -2.04 6.56
CA THR A 63 -9.43 -1.47 6.17
C THR A 63 -10.03 -0.60 7.26
N SER A 64 -10.85 0.34 6.86
CA SER A 64 -11.62 1.23 7.73
C SER A 64 -12.95 1.56 7.08
N THR A 65 -13.98 1.80 7.88
CA THR A 65 -15.29 2.31 7.40
C THR A 65 -15.47 3.80 7.71
N ASP A 66 -14.61 4.38 8.54
CA ASP A 66 -14.72 5.74 9.07
C ASP A 66 -13.45 6.60 8.88
N LEU A 67 -12.40 6.06 8.26
CA LEU A 67 -11.05 6.64 8.12
C LEU A 67 -10.28 6.85 9.43
N CYS A 68 -10.87 6.53 10.58
CA CYS A 68 -10.28 6.73 11.89
C CYS A 68 -9.76 5.41 12.46
N ASN A 69 -10.61 4.39 12.46
CA ASN A 69 -10.32 3.08 12.99
C ASN A 69 -9.88 2.15 11.87
N TRP A 70 -8.64 1.67 11.94
CA TRP A 70 -8.03 0.83 10.92
C TRP A 70 -7.78 -0.58 11.46
N TYR A 71 -8.31 -1.58 10.76
CA TYR A 71 -8.22 -2.98 11.14
C TYR A 71 -7.35 -3.75 10.14
N LEU A 72 -6.51 -4.65 10.64
CA LEU A 72 -5.68 -5.50 9.79
C LEU A 72 -6.55 -6.50 9.02
N LEU A 73 -6.37 -6.56 7.70
CA LEU A 73 -6.98 -7.56 6.84
C LEU A 73 -6.02 -8.71 6.58
N GLY A 74 -6.39 -9.89 7.10
CA GLY A 74 -5.74 -11.15 6.77
C GLY A 74 -4.23 -11.20 7.07
N THR A 75 -3.52 -12.01 6.30
CA THR A 75 -2.06 -12.16 6.36
C THR A 75 -1.36 -11.25 5.36
N PRO A 76 -0.05 -10.97 5.54
CA PRO A 76 0.68 -10.13 4.59
C PRO A 76 0.65 -10.67 3.17
N VAL A 77 0.39 -9.79 2.21
CA VAL A 77 0.41 -10.07 0.78
C VAL A 77 1.86 -9.95 0.29
N VAL A 78 2.29 -10.90 -0.53
CA VAL A 78 3.66 -10.98 -1.07
C VAL A 78 3.63 -10.55 -2.53
N GLY A 79 4.55 -9.66 -2.91
CA GLY A 79 4.75 -9.27 -4.31
C GLY A 79 5.36 -10.40 -5.13
N ASP A 80 4.88 -10.55 -6.36
CA ASP A 80 5.35 -11.57 -7.31
C ASP A 80 6.49 -11.10 -8.24
N GLY A 81 6.86 -9.81 -8.14
CA GLY A 81 7.90 -9.20 -8.97
C GLY A 81 7.37 -8.22 -10.00
N ALA A 82 6.05 -8.18 -10.22
CA ALA A 82 5.38 -7.08 -10.90
C ALA A 82 4.42 -6.37 -9.95
N GLU A 83 3.56 -7.14 -9.28
CA GLU A 83 2.47 -6.60 -8.47
C GLU A 83 2.27 -7.41 -7.19
N ALA A 84 1.51 -6.83 -6.27
CA ALA A 84 0.82 -7.56 -5.22
C ALA A 84 -0.67 -7.29 -5.40
N SER A 85 -1.49 -8.32 -5.21
CA SER A 85 -2.95 -8.17 -5.27
C SER A 85 -3.66 -9.03 -4.24
N VAL A 86 -4.81 -8.54 -3.77
CA VAL A 86 -5.70 -9.28 -2.88
C VAL A 86 -7.15 -8.95 -3.21
N THR A 87 -8.01 -9.97 -3.15
CA THR A 87 -9.45 -9.80 -3.23
C THR A 87 -10.03 -9.78 -1.82
N VAL A 88 -10.65 -8.66 -1.45
CA VAL A 88 -11.37 -8.49 -0.20
C VAL A 88 -12.84 -8.82 -0.47
N LEU A 89 -13.31 -9.90 0.13
CA LEU A 89 -14.72 -10.27 0.11
C LEU A 89 -15.47 -9.40 1.12
N ALA A 90 -16.47 -8.66 0.67
CA ALA A 90 -17.37 -7.97 1.59
C ALA A 90 -18.64 -8.78 1.81
N THR A 91 -19.22 -8.64 2.99
CA THR A 91 -20.50 -9.27 3.34
C THR A 91 -21.65 -8.28 3.25
N VAL A 92 -21.37 -6.97 3.19
CA VAL A 92 -22.38 -5.91 3.17
C VAL A 92 -22.25 -5.08 1.90
N ALA A 93 -23.27 -5.15 1.05
CA ALA A 93 -23.34 -4.34 -0.16
C ALA A 93 -23.57 -2.86 0.20
N GLY A 94 -22.87 -1.96 -0.48
CA GLY A 94 -23.04 -0.51 -0.31
C GLY A 94 -22.32 0.11 0.90
N GLU A 95 -21.62 -0.68 1.72
CA GLU A 95 -20.78 -0.15 2.79
C GLU A 95 -19.57 0.59 2.21
N LYS A 96 -19.34 1.83 2.66
CA LYS A 96 -18.14 2.58 2.29
C LYS A 96 -16.96 2.01 3.06
N ARG A 97 -15.95 1.54 2.31
CA ARG A 97 -14.70 1.01 2.87
C ARG A 97 -13.52 1.76 2.29
N PHE A 98 -12.53 1.97 3.14
CA PHE A 98 -11.25 2.55 2.82
C PHE A 98 -10.17 1.51 3.04
N TYR A 99 -9.10 1.63 2.27
CA TYR A 99 -8.00 0.68 2.30
C TYR A 99 -6.68 1.43 2.31
N ARG A 100 -5.72 0.92 3.07
CA ARG A 100 -4.32 1.33 3.00
C ARG A 100 -3.44 0.11 3.08
N ILE A 101 -2.23 0.26 2.58
CA ILE A 101 -1.20 -0.78 2.64
C ILE A 101 0.02 -0.25 3.37
N GLN A 102 0.75 -1.16 4.01
CA GLN A 102 2.00 -0.87 4.70
C GLN A 102 3.02 -1.92 4.29
N ALA A 103 4.12 -1.49 3.66
CA ALA A 103 5.26 -2.35 3.40
C ALA A 103 5.90 -2.80 4.72
N LEU A 104 6.28 -4.08 4.80
CA LEU A 104 7.02 -4.63 5.93
C LEU A 104 8.52 -4.64 5.63
N PRO A 105 9.39 -4.42 6.62
CA PRO A 105 10.81 -4.66 6.45
C PRO A 105 11.08 -6.10 6.02
N LYS A 106 12.12 -6.27 5.19
CA LYS A 106 12.63 -7.60 4.81
C LYS A 106 13.29 -8.31 5.98
#